data_AF-A0A0J6SAI0-F1
#
_entry.id   AF-A0A0J6SAI0-F1
#
_cell.length_a   1.000
_cell.length_b   1.000
_cell.length_c   1.000
_cell.angle_alpha   90.00
_cell.angle_beta   90.00
_cell.angle_gamma   90.00
#
_symmetry.space_group_name_H-M   'P 1'
#
loop_
_entity.id
_entity.type
_entity.pdbx_description
1 polymer ?
#
loop_
_entity_poly.entity_id
_entity_poly.type
_entity_poly.pdbx_seq_one_letter_code
_entity_poly.pdbx_strand_id
1 'polypeptide(L)'
;MANAIAFPTRQPRAAGPTGAALPPLHPATAWAGLLPETRDTLGTTLVDLVFQDFLSGAAYAPEDRVLTDDDQRSAAIERAERLLNRIYDDVAAALPALFGPAGENPAWVEDYGAGRLSISSEGVLS
;
A
#
# COMPACT_ATOMS: atom_id res chain seq x y z
N MET A 1 -24.23 9.94 -49.51
CA MET A 1 -23.03 9.36 -48.87
C MET A 1 -23.13 9.64 -47.38
N ALA A 2 -23.41 8.61 -46.57
CA ALA A 2 -23.50 8.73 -45.11
C ALA A 2 -22.48 7.75 -44.50
N ASN A 3 -21.48 8.29 -43.81
CA ASN A 3 -20.47 7.50 -43.09
C ASN A 3 -21.09 6.97 -41.79
N ALA A 4 -21.27 5.66 -41.70
CA ALA A 4 -21.62 5.00 -40.45
C ALA A 4 -20.35 4.83 -39.61
N ILE A 5 -20.28 5.53 -38.47
CA ILE A 5 -19.24 5.31 -37.46
C ILE A 5 -19.59 4.02 -36.72
N ALA A 6 -18.80 2.97 -36.95
CA ALA A 6 -18.92 1.71 -36.22
C ALA A 6 -18.34 1.89 -34.81
N PHE A 7 -19.21 1.91 -33.80
CA PHE A 7 -18.78 1.76 -32.42
C PHE A 7 -18.37 0.29 -32.20
N PRO A 8 -17.14 -0.03 -31.77
CA PRO A 8 -16.80 -1.38 -31.41
C PRO A 8 -17.60 -1.76 -30.16
N THR A 9 -18.57 -2.66 -30.33
CA THR A 9 -19.27 -3.32 -29.24
C THR A 9 -18.21 -4.03 -28.39
N ARG A 10 -17.93 -3.53 -27.18
CA ARG A 10 -17.11 -4.25 -26.19
C ARG A 10 -17.78 -5.60 -25.95
N GLN A 11 -17.22 -6.64 -26.54
CA GLN A 11 -17.66 -8.00 -26.33
C GLN A 11 -17.39 -8.33 -24.84
N PRO A 12 -18.40 -8.74 -24.05
CA PRO A 12 -18.15 -9.20 -22.69
C PRO A 12 -17.23 -10.43 -22.78
N ARG A 13 -16.06 -10.33 -22.14
CA ARG A 13 -15.09 -11.42 -22.09
C ARG A 13 -15.81 -12.62 -21.46
N ALA A 14 -15.80 -13.75 -22.17
CA ALA A 14 -16.41 -15.00 -21.71
C ALA A 14 -15.96 -15.30 -20.27
N ALA A 15 -16.93 -15.65 -19.42
CA ALA A 15 -16.68 -16.10 -18.05
C ALA A 15 -15.82 -17.38 -18.10
N GLY A 16 -14.52 -17.21 -17.87
CA GLY A 16 -13.62 -18.32 -17.56
C GLY A 16 -13.97 -18.92 -16.20
N PRO A 17 -13.47 -20.13 -15.90
CA PRO A 17 -13.91 -20.90 -14.73
C PRO A 17 -13.72 -20.12 -13.44
N THR A 18 -14.83 -20.01 -12.70
CA THR A 18 -14.95 -19.47 -11.34
C THR A 18 -14.06 -20.29 -10.41
N GLY A 19 -12.89 -19.76 -10.06
CA GLY A 19 -11.95 -20.50 -9.22
C GLY A 19 -10.51 -19.98 -9.21
N ALA A 20 -10.25 -18.74 -9.64
CA ALA A 20 -9.01 -18.10 -9.28
C ALA A 20 -9.14 -17.67 -7.81
N ALA A 21 -8.69 -18.53 -6.89
CA ALA A 21 -8.39 -18.09 -5.55
C ALA A 21 -7.42 -16.92 -5.70
N LEU A 22 -7.83 -15.73 -5.23
CA LEU A 22 -6.92 -14.61 -5.18
C LEU A 22 -5.65 -15.08 -4.43
N PRO A 23 -4.44 -14.72 -4.91
CA PRO A 23 -3.26 -14.88 -4.08
C PRO A 23 -3.61 -14.28 -2.72
N PRO A 24 -3.27 -14.96 -1.61
CA PRO A 24 -3.78 -14.60 -0.29
C PRO A 24 -3.65 -13.09 -0.10
N LEU A 25 -4.79 -12.40 0.01
CA LEU A 25 -4.89 -10.95 0.28
C LEU A 25 -4.35 -10.59 1.68
N HIS A 26 -3.54 -11.47 2.25
CA HIS A 26 -2.95 -11.34 3.55
C HIS A 26 -1.62 -10.59 3.41
N PRO A 27 -1.49 -9.38 4.00
CA PRO A 27 -0.29 -8.56 3.86
C PRO A 27 1.00 -9.30 4.20
N ALA A 28 0.99 -10.18 5.21
CA ALA A 28 2.18 -10.94 5.59
C ALA A 28 2.64 -11.92 4.50
N THR A 29 1.71 -12.56 3.77
CA THR A 29 2.06 -13.48 2.68
C THR A 29 2.55 -12.72 1.47
N ALA A 30 1.90 -11.60 1.15
CA ALA A 30 2.33 -10.71 0.07
C ALA A 30 3.74 -10.14 0.35
N TRP A 31 4.00 -9.71 1.59
CA TRP A 31 5.32 -9.29 2.04
C TRP A 31 6.36 -10.40 1.94
N ALA A 32 6.04 -11.61 2.40
CA ALA A 32 6.95 -12.76 2.32
C ALA A 32 7.31 -13.13 0.87
N GLY A 33 6.43 -12.85 -0.10
CA GLY A 33 6.66 -13.06 -1.53
C GLY A 33 7.57 -12.05 -2.21
N LEU A 34 7.92 -10.93 -1.56
CA LEU A 34 8.82 -9.92 -2.11
C LEU A 34 10.27 -10.43 -2.22
N LEU A 35 11.00 -9.90 -3.21
CA LEU A 35 12.44 -10.09 -3.30
C LEU A 35 13.11 -9.61 -1.99
N PRO A 36 14.15 -10.30 -1.49
CA PRO A 36 14.86 -9.89 -0.28
C PRO A 36 15.30 -8.43 -0.32
N GLU A 37 15.90 -7.98 -1.42
CA GLU A 37 16.36 -6.60 -1.59
C GLU A 37 15.21 -5.57 -1.47
N THR A 38 14.02 -5.90 -1.99
CA THR A 38 12.83 -5.05 -1.86
C THR A 38 12.35 -5.01 -0.42
N ARG A 39 12.31 -6.15 0.28
CA ARG A 39 11.95 -6.19 1.71
C ARG A 39 12.91 -5.39 2.56
N ASP A 40 14.21 -5.51 2.30
CA ASP A 40 15.24 -4.79 3.05
C ASP A 40 15.13 -3.28 2.81
N THR A 41 14.89 -2.85 1.57
CA THR A 41 14.70 -1.43 1.23
C THR A 41 13.45 -0.84 1.91
N LEU A 42 12.32 -1.54 1.84
CA LEU A 42 11.08 -1.10 2.49
C LEU A 42 11.21 -1.13 4.02
N GLY A 43 11.82 -2.18 4.57
CA GLY A 43 12.01 -2.36 6.00
C GLY A 43 12.94 -1.31 6.60
N THR A 44 14.07 -1.03 5.95
CA THR A 44 14.99 0.04 6.40
C THR A 44 14.35 1.42 6.32
N THR A 45 13.53 1.69 5.30
CA THR A 45 12.77 2.94 5.19
C THR A 45 11.75 3.07 6.33
N LEU A 46 11.04 1.99 6.69
CA LEU A 46 10.12 1.97 7.83
C LEU A 46 10.86 2.18 9.17
N VAL A 47 12.04 1.59 9.34
CA VAL A 47 12.86 1.81 10.54
C VAL A 47 13.32 3.27 10.63
N ASP A 48 13.76 3.88 9.52
CA ASP A 48 14.13 5.30 9.51
C ASP A 48 12.92 6.18 9.85
N LEU A 49 11.74 5.91 9.27
CA LEU A 49 10.50 6.62 9.59
C LEU A 49 10.24 6.62 11.11
N VAL A 50 10.20 5.43 11.73
CA VAL A 50 9.94 5.29 13.17
C VAL A 50 11.02 5.99 13.99
N PHE A 51 12.27 5.96 13.54
CA PHE A 51 13.36 6.66 14.21
C PHE A 51 13.23 8.18 14.12
N GLN A 52 12.81 8.73 12.98
CA GLN A 52 12.54 10.16 12.85
C GLN A 52 11.35 10.60 13.70
N ASP A 53 10.28 9.81 13.77
CA ASP A 53 9.15 10.06 14.66
C ASP A 53 9.56 10.04 16.13
N PHE A 54 10.42 9.10 16.52
CA PHE A 54 11.02 9.07 17.85
C PHE A 54 11.82 10.34 18.16
N LEU A 55 12.71 10.76 17.24
CA LEU A 55 13.51 11.97 17.39
C LEU A 55 12.66 13.25 17.46
N SER A 56 11.53 13.29 16.74
CA SER A 56 10.61 14.43 16.79
C SER A 56 10.08 14.69 18.20
N GLY A 57 10.02 13.66 19.05
CA GLY A 57 9.50 13.77 20.40
C GLY A 57 7.99 14.03 20.47
N ALA A 58 7.25 13.91 19.36
CA ALA A 58 5.83 14.28 19.29
C ALA A 58 4.93 13.45 20.23
N ALA A 59 5.30 12.18 20.46
CA ALA A 59 4.60 11.28 21.38
C ALA A 59 5.05 11.40 22.84
N TYR A 60 6.06 12.23 23.14
CA TYR A 60 6.72 12.29 24.44
C TYR A 60 6.54 13.64 25.14
N ALA A 61 6.46 13.60 26.46
CA ALA A 61 6.49 14.80 27.30
C ALA A 61 7.82 15.54 27.07
N PRO A 62 7.85 16.89 27.18
CA PRO A 62 9.06 17.69 26.90
C PRO A 62 10.33 17.19 27.59
N GLU A 63 10.22 16.75 28.84
CA GLU A 63 11.28 16.20 29.69
C GLU A 63 11.84 14.85 29.21
N ASP A 64 11.06 14.08 28.45
CA ASP A 64 11.45 12.77 27.92
C ASP A 64 11.92 12.83 26.46
N ARG A 65 11.98 14.03 25.86
CA ARG A 65 12.40 14.21 24.47
C ARG A 65 13.91 14.07 24.35
N VAL A 66 14.36 13.31 23.36
CA VAL A 66 15.79 13.14 23.04
C VAL A 66 16.38 14.43 22.48
N LEU A 67 15.67 15.08 21.57
CA LEU A 67 16.05 16.37 21.01
C LEU A 67 15.39 17.49 21.80
N THR A 68 16.20 18.38 22.35
CA THR A 68 15.72 19.57 23.09
C THR A 68 15.59 20.80 22.20
N ASP A 69 16.23 20.78 21.03
CA ASP A 69 16.22 21.86 20.05
C ASP A 69 15.00 21.75 19.12
N ASP A 70 14.21 22.81 19.03
CA ASP A 70 12.96 22.80 18.25
C ASP A 70 13.18 22.75 16.74
N ASP A 71 14.29 23.30 16.22
CA ASP A 71 14.61 23.25 14.80
C ASP A 71 14.99 21.80 14.39
N GLN A 72 15.80 21.12 15.20
CA GLN A 72 16.14 19.71 14.98
C GLN A 72 14.90 18.81 15.06
N ARG A 73 13.99 19.06 16.01
CA ARG A 73 12.73 18.34 16.11
C ARG A 73 11.85 18.57 14.89
N SER A 74 11.72 19.81 14.44
CA SER A 74 10.96 20.16 13.24
C SER A 74 11.53 19.48 11.99
N ALA A 75 12.86 19.44 11.85
CA ALA A 75 13.52 18.74 10.77
C ALA A 75 13.26 17.22 10.79
N ALA A 76 13.17 16.61 11.98
CA ALA A 76 12.80 15.20 12.14
C ALA A 76 11.36 14.94 11.69
N ILE A 77 10.40 15.82 12.07
CA ILE A 77 9.00 15.74 11.61
C ILE A 77 8.92 15.78 10.09
N GLU A 78 9.53 16.78 9.47
CA GLU A 78 9.50 16.89 8.00
C GLU A 78 10.13 15.68 7.31
N ARG A 79 11.17 15.10 7.91
CA ARG A 79 11.79 13.89 7.37
C ARG A 79 10.87 12.68 7.52
N ALA A 80 10.22 12.52 8.66
CA ALA A 80 9.23 11.47 8.85
C ALA A 80 8.08 11.59 7.85
N GLU A 81 7.52 12.79 7.64
CA GLU A 81 6.45 13.02 6.65
C GLU A 81 6.89 12.66 5.23
N ARG A 82 8.11 13.02 4.82
CA ARG A 82 8.66 12.62 3.51
C ARG A 82 8.83 11.10 3.39
N LEU A 83 9.33 10.44 4.44
CA LEU A 83 9.49 8.99 4.47
C LEU A 83 8.14 8.28 4.46
N LEU A 84 7.13 8.83 5.14
CA LEU A 84 5.78 8.29 5.19
C LEU A 84 5.13 8.31 3.82
N ASN A 85 5.17 9.46 3.13
CA ASN A 85 4.64 9.56 1.77
C ASN A 85 5.36 8.59 0.82
N ARG A 86 6.69 8.52 0.92
CA ARG A 86 7.48 7.59 0.11
C ARG A 86 7.13 6.13 0.37
N ILE A 87 7.00 5.71 1.63
CA ILE A 87 6.74 4.30 1.93
C ILE A 87 5.35 3.86 1.48
N TYR A 88 4.35 4.76 1.49
CA TYR A 88 3.04 4.47 0.90
C TYR A 88 3.17 4.15 -0.60
N ASP A 89 3.88 5.00 -1.35
CA ASP A 89 4.08 4.81 -2.79
C ASP A 89 4.90 3.55 -3.09
N ASP A 90 6.02 3.36 -2.37
CA ASP A 90 6.94 2.24 -2.58
C ASP A 90 6.28 0.88 -2.23
N VAL A 91 5.49 0.82 -1.15
CA VAL A 91 4.74 -0.40 -0.77
C VAL A 91 3.63 -0.71 -1.78
N ALA A 92 2.86 0.30 -2.20
CA ALA A 92 1.80 0.11 -3.19
C ALA A 92 2.37 -0.40 -4.52
N ALA A 93 3.48 0.17 -4.98
CA ALA A 93 4.18 -0.26 -6.19
C ALA A 93 4.77 -1.68 -6.09
N ALA A 94 5.28 -2.07 -4.91
CA ALA A 94 5.84 -3.39 -4.68
C ALA A 94 4.77 -4.50 -4.59
N LEU A 95 3.54 -4.15 -4.21
CA LEU A 95 2.45 -5.10 -3.93
C LEU A 95 1.20 -4.83 -4.79
N PRO A 96 1.31 -4.86 -6.14
CA PRO A 96 0.19 -4.54 -7.03
C PRO A 96 -0.97 -5.53 -6.93
N ALA A 97 -0.74 -6.75 -6.43
CA ALA A 97 -1.81 -7.70 -6.15
C ALA A 97 -2.72 -7.24 -4.99
N LEU A 98 -2.16 -6.48 -4.03
CA LEU A 98 -2.92 -5.89 -2.92
C LEU A 98 -3.51 -4.53 -3.30
N PHE A 99 -2.72 -3.66 -3.93
CA PHE A 99 -3.04 -2.24 -4.09
C PHE A 99 -3.38 -1.81 -5.51
N GLY A 100 -3.22 -2.70 -6.49
CA GLY A 100 -3.39 -2.39 -7.91
C GLY A 100 -2.13 -1.77 -8.53
N PRO A 101 -2.06 -1.68 -9.86
CA PRO A 101 -1.03 -0.89 -10.52
C PRO A 101 -1.27 0.61 -10.29
N ALA A 102 -0.24 1.42 -10.51
CA ALA A 102 -0.31 2.86 -10.28
C ALA A 102 -1.49 3.51 -11.06
N GLY A 103 -2.38 4.20 -10.34
CA GLY A 103 -3.54 4.88 -10.91
C GLY A 103 -4.76 4.00 -11.17
N GLU A 104 -4.71 2.70 -10.84
CA GLU A 104 -5.81 1.77 -11.04
C GLU A 104 -6.13 1.01 -9.75
N ASN A 105 -7.41 0.70 -9.53
CA ASN A 105 -7.80 -0.18 -8.44
C ASN A 105 -7.40 -1.63 -8.76
N PRO A 106 -7.05 -2.45 -7.75
CA PRO A 106 -6.79 -3.85 -7.97
C PRO A 106 -8.07 -4.59 -8.39
N ALA A 107 -7.89 -5.65 -9.18
CA ALA A 107 -9.00 -6.43 -9.76
C ALA A 107 -10.00 -6.96 -8.71
N TRP A 108 -9.54 -7.24 -7.49
CA TRP A 108 -10.39 -7.75 -6.42
C TRP A 108 -11.43 -6.73 -5.93
N VAL A 109 -11.25 -5.41 -6.18
CA VAL A 109 -12.21 -4.38 -5.79
C VAL A 109 -13.54 -4.54 -6.53
N GLU A 110 -13.51 -4.88 -7.82
CA GLU A 110 -14.73 -5.11 -8.61
C GLU A 110 -15.49 -6.35 -8.13
N ASP A 111 -14.76 -7.41 -7.78
CA ASP A 111 -15.33 -8.64 -7.23
C ASP A 111 -15.94 -8.44 -5.85
N TYR A 112 -15.32 -7.62 -4.99
CA TYR A 112 -15.89 -7.21 -3.71
C TYR A 112 -17.17 -6.39 -3.89
N GLY A 113 -17.17 -5.39 -4.77
CA GLY A 113 -18.35 -4.57 -5.06
C GLY A 113 -19.53 -5.38 -5.63
N ALA A 114 -19.25 -6.48 -6.32
CA ALA A 114 -20.26 -7.41 -6.82
C ALA A 114 -20.70 -8.47 -5.80
N GLY A 115 -20.20 -8.42 -4.55
CA GLY A 115 -20.49 -9.39 -3.50
C GLY A 115 -19.90 -10.79 -3.74
N ARG A 116 -18.94 -10.91 -4.68
CA ARG A 116 -18.23 -12.17 -4.98
C ARG A 116 -17.09 -12.44 -4.01
N LEU A 117 -16.66 -11.43 -3.26
CA LEU A 117 -15.67 -11.51 -2.19
C LEU A 117 -16.26 -10.93 -0.91
N SER A 118 -15.91 -11.53 0.22
CA SER A 118 -16.11 -10.94 1.54
C SER A 118 -14.76 -10.79 2.22
N ILE A 119 -14.55 -9.63 2.86
CA ILE A 119 -13.38 -9.42 3.71
C ILE A 119 -13.69 -10.10 5.04
N SER A 120 -12.99 -11.19 5.33
CA SER A 120 -13.04 -11.80 6.65
C SER A 120 -12.24 -10.92 7.61
N SER A 121 -12.87 -10.47 8.69
CA SER A 121 -12.23 -9.66 9.74
C SER A 121 -11.14 -10.42 10.53
N GLU A 122 -10.96 -11.72 10.28
CA GLU A 122 -9.96 -12.57 10.94
C GLU A 122 -8.51 -12.44 10.39
N GLY A 123 -8.22 -11.38 9.63
CA GLY A 123 -6.89 -11.10 9.08
C GLY A 123 -6.07 -10.04 9.82
N VAL A 124 -6.56 -9.52 10.95
CA VAL A 124 -5.83 -8.57 11.80
C VAL A 124 -5.43 -9.27 13.09
N LEU A 125 -4.24 -9.90 13.06
CA LEU A 125 -3.42 -10.29 14.21
C LEU A 125 -4.10 -11.13 15.31
N SER A 126 -3.86 -12.45 15.28
CA SER A 126 -3.64 -13.19 16.53
C SER A 126 -2.19 -13.05 16.97
#